data_AF-A0A4Q5XF38-F1
#
_entry.id   AF-A0A4Q5XF38-F1
#
_cell.length_a   1.000
_cell.length_b   1.000
_cell.length_c   1.000
_cell.angle_alpha   90.00
_cell.angle_beta   90.00
_cell.angle_gamma   90.00
#
_symmetry.space_group_name_H-M   'P 1'
#
loop_
_entity.id
_entity.type
_entity.pdbx_description
1 polymer ?
#
loop_
_entity_poly.entity_id
_entity_poly.type
_entity_poly.pdbx_seq_one_letter_code
_entity_poly.pdbx_strand_id
1 'polypeptide(L)'
;MADIREQLLAAFEVEYREHVDAIRDALQRARAGEPVNVREIFRRAHSLKGAARAVDLPEIEEAAHAMESAFAEVMEQGGQVHLGLAGRVTGNLDVIERRAAAVYNRALPDNSTDAAPSEQAPTEFLRVNAGRVQQLSTAMHDLSANLDMLDIDADDLRGIQVRADSLARMLERPGLHLEDTASLAQEARAIARGLYSAARDHREISRRSALAAGRLRDEIERIALVPASTVFAGLETMLRDMADEIGKRVDVRIEGLDTQADRLLLQSLRDPVIHLLRNALAHGMETPLDRHSMGKPERGEIGLRVTARAGKLEIAVYDDGRGPDLRRIEEVALQRGLILPRAEREAPPTAERLLAIVFEPGFSTAEAVDRVAGRGMGLSVVAETARRAGGGAFMRRRMPYGAEVVISTPLSAARQPVLLAFEGEQIYGFPTRALEKVLHVLPEQIERLDGREVIKFVVDGNQVVAPVVSLGLVL
;
A
#
# COMPACT_ATOMS: atom_id res chain seq x y z
N MET A 1 -12.35 -14.46 34.65
CA MET A 1 -11.90 -13.17 35.21
C MET A 1 -10.41 -12.95 35.01
N ALA A 2 -9.53 -13.94 35.27
CA ALA A 2 -8.08 -13.82 35.00
C ALA A 2 -7.73 -13.59 33.50
N ASP A 3 -8.46 -14.24 32.59
CA ASP A 3 -8.25 -14.19 31.13
C ASP A 3 -8.48 -12.79 30.50
N ILE A 4 -9.47 -12.03 30.98
CA ILE A 4 -9.76 -10.68 30.45
C ILE A 4 -8.65 -9.70 30.81
N ARG A 5 -8.12 -9.77 32.04
CA ARG A 5 -7.05 -8.88 32.48
C ARG A 5 -5.76 -9.13 31.68
N GLU A 6 -5.45 -10.38 31.40
CA GLU A 6 -4.29 -10.77 30.61
C GLU A 6 -4.40 -10.29 29.15
N GLN A 7 -5.59 -10.38 28.55
CA GLN A 7 -5.86 -9.85 27.21
C GLN A 7 -5.79 -8.32 27.17
N LEU A 8 -6.32 -7.62 28.17
CA LEU A 8 -6.21 -6.17 28.27
C LEU A 8 -4.76 -5.73 28.47
N LEU A 9 -3.97 -6.44 29.27
CA LEU A 9 -2.54 -6.20 29.43
C LEU A 9 -1.77 -6.46 28.14
N ALA A 10 -2.11 -7.49 27.35
CA ALA A 10 -1.48 -7.74 26.06
C ALA A 10 -1.81 -6.64 25.03
N ALA A 11 -3.05 -6.16 24.99
CA ALA A 11 -3.44 -5.03 24.13
C ALA A 11 -2.74 -3.73 24.54
N PHE A 12 -2.68 -3.47 25.85
CA PHE A 12 -1.96 -2.34 26.41
C PHE A 12 -0.47 -2.39 26.05
N GLU A 13 0.14 -3.58 25.96
CA GLU A 13 1.56 -3.73 25.60
C GLU A 13 1.88 -3.13 24.23
N VAL A 14 0.99 -3.35 23.26
CA VAL A 14 1.15 -2.83 21.91
C VAL A 14 0.86 -1.33 21.87
N GLU A 15 -0.22 -0.91 22.53
CA GLU A 15 -0.69 0.47 22.53
C GLU A 15 0.29 1.43 23.23
N TYR A 16 0.86 1.03 24.39
CA TYR A 16 1.81 1.90 25.10
C TYR A 16 3.07 2.12 24.27
N ARG A 17 3.57 1.09 23.59
CA ARG A 17 4.78 1.18 22.76
C ARG A 17 4.59 2.14 21.61
N GLU A 18 3.47 2.04 20.90
CA GLU A 18 3.15 2.97 19.81
C GLU A 18 3.13 4.42 20.28
N HIS A 19 2.52 4.68 21.44
CA HIS A 19 2.47 6.04 22.00
C HIS A 19 3.82 6.54 22.49
N VAL A 20 4.60 5.69 23.19
CA VAL A 20 5.94 6.05 23.68
C VAL A 20 6.90 6.33 22.53
N ASP A 21 6.92 5.49 21.49
CA ASP A 21 7.77 5.65 20.32
C ASP A 21 7.43 6.94 19.56
N ALA A 22 6.13 7.21 19.36
CA ALA A 22 5.68 8.43 18.70
C ALA A 22 6.07 9.71 19.47
N ILE A 23 6.00 9.68 20.80
CA ILE A 23 6.42 10.82 21.64
C ILE A 23 7.95 10.96 21.61
N ARG A 24 8.73 9.86 21.67
CA ARG A 24 10.20 9.90 21.57
C ARG A 24 10.65 10.51 20.25
N ASP A 25 10.09 10.05 19.13
CA ASP A 25 10.41 10.57 17.80
C ASP A 25 10.12 12.08 17.69
N ALA A 26 8.96 12.51 18.19
CA ALA A 26 8.60 13.93 18.25
C ALA A 26 9.59 14.75 19.11
N LEU A 27 10.05 14.23 20.25
CA LEU A 27 11.06 14.90 21.06
C LEU A 27 12.43 14.97 20.36
N GLN A 28 12.82 13.95 19.60
CA GLN A 28 14.06 13.95 18.82
C GLN A 28 14.02 15.00 17.72
N ARG A 29 12.92 15.06 16.96
CA ARG A 29 12.69 16.11 15.94
C ARG A 29 12.70 17.51 16.55
N ALA A 30 12.07 17.70 17.71
CA ALA A 30 12.14 18.98 18.44
C ALA A 30 13.57 19.37 18.80
N ARG A 31 14.43 18.42 19.23
CA ARG A 31 15.86 18.67 19.52
C ARG A 31 16.67 19.00 18.28
N ALA A 32 16.29 18.46 17.12
CA ALA A 32 16.88 18.77 15.82
C ALA A 32 16.43 20.14 15.26
N GLY A 33 15.53 20.85 15.96
CA GLY A 33 14.99 22.15 15.53
C GLY A 33 13.84 22.04 14.51
N GLU A 34 13.29 20.84 14.32
CA GLU A 34 12.16 20.61 13.41
C GLU A 34 10.82 21.00 14.08
N PRO A 35 9.83 21.47 13.29
CA PRO A 35 8.51 21.78 13.81
C PRO A 35 7.77 20.51 14.25
N VAL A 36 7.28 20.51 15.49
CA VAL A 36 6.56 19.38 16.09
C VAL A 36 5.12 19.77 16.41
N ASN A 37 4.19 18.89 16.10
CA ASN A 37 2.77 19.08 16.42
C ASN A 37 2.50 18.76 17.91
N VAL A 38 2.51 19.80 18.74
CA VAL A 38 2.29 19.67 20.19
C VAL A 38 0.91 19.06 20.53
N ARG A 39 -0.12 19.32 19.70
CA ARG A 39 -1.46 18.73 19.91
C ARG A 39 -1.46 17.23 19.69
N GLU A 40 -0.64 16.74 18.77
CA GLU A 40 -0.54 15.31 18.49
C GLU A 40 0.10 14.55 19.66
N ILE A 41 1.23 15.03 20.16
CA ILE A 41 1.91 14.42 21.31
C ILE A 41 1.09 14.56 22.61
N PHE A 42 0.34 15.64 22.78
CA PHE A 42 -0.65 15.77 23.85
C PHE A 42 -1.72 14.68 23.76
N ARG A 43 -2.31 14.47 22.57
CA ARG A 43 -3.32 13.42 22.36
C ARG A 43 -2.77 12.02 22.64
N ARG A 44 -1.51 11.75 22.23
CA ARG A 44 -0.83 10.47 22.51
C ARG A 44 -0.64 10.25 24.02
N ALA A 45 -0.22 11.28 24.78
CA ALA A 45 -0.13 11.21 26.24
C ALA A 45 -1.50 10.98 26.90
N HIS A 46 -2.55 11.66 26.40
CA HIS A 46 -3.93 11.49 26.87
C HIS A 46 -4.45 10.06 26.64
N SER A 47 -4.22 9.50 25.44
CA SER A 47 -4.58 8.12 25.11
C SER A 47 -3.83 7.12 25.99
N LEU A 48 -2.53 7.33 26.19
CA LEU A 48 -1.71 6.48 27.06
C LEU A 48 -2.19 6.48 28.52
N LYS A 49 -2.60 7.64 29.05
CA LYS A 49 -3.21 7.76 30.38
C LYS A 49 -4.52 6.96 30.46
N GLY A 50 -5.40 7.10 29.47
CA GLY A 50 -6.66 6.37 29.40
C GLY A 50 -6.46 4.85 29.33
N ALA A 51 -5.51 4.41 28.51
CA ALA A 51 -5.16 3.00 28.36
C ALA A 51 -4.60 2.42 29.66
N ALA A 52 -3.69 3.14 30.34
CA ALA A 52 -3.10 2.70 31.62
C ALA A 52 -4.14 2.57 32.74
N ARG A 53 -5.11 3.50 32.78
CA ARG A 53 -6.24 3.45 33.71
C ARG A 53 -7.15 2.24 33.47
N ALA A 54 -7.36 1.85 32.21
CA ALA A 54 -8.20 0.72 31.85
C ALA A 54 -7.60 -0.64 32.28
N VAL A 55 -6.26 -0.72 32.41
CA VAL A 55 -5.54 -1.92 32.87
C VAL A 55 -5.09 -1.87 34.34
N ASP A 56 -5.50 -0.85 35.08
CA ASP A 56 -5.18 -0.66 36.51
C ASP A 56 -3.65 -0.58 36.77
N LEU A 57 -2.96 0.28 36.00
CA LEU A 57 -1.52 0.56 36.14
C LEU A 57 -1.28 2.02 36.59
N PRO A 58 -1.44 2.32 37.89
CA PRO A 58 -1.48 3.70 38.39
C PRO A 58 -0.19 4.49 38.21
N GLU A 59 0.98 3.84 38.29
CA GLU A 59 2.27 4.52 38.10
C GLU A 59 2.51 4.93 36.64
N ILE A 60 1.96 4.18 35.68
CA ILE A 60 2.02 4.52 34.26
C ILE A 60 0.99 5.60 33.93
N GLU A 61 -0.19 5.53 34.54
CA GLU A 61 -1.20 6.59 34.45
C GLU A 61 -0.66 7.94 34.97
N GLU A 62 0.04 7.94 36.11
CA GLU A 62 0.63 9.16 36.70
C GLU A 62 1.71 9.76 35.80
N ALA A 63 2.60 8.94 35.25
CA ALA A 63 3.63 9.40 34.33
C ALA A 63 3.03 9.95 33.01
N ALA A 64 1.99 9.30 32.47
CA ALA A 64 1.26 9.78 31.29
C ALA A 64 0.55 11.11 31.57
N HIS A 65 -0.06 11.24 32.76
CA HIS A 65 -0.70 12.49 33.19
C HIS A 65 0.31 13.64 33.33
N ALA A 66 1.49 13.38 33.90
CA ALA A 66 2.54 14.39 34.01
C ALA A 66 3.04 14.89 32.64
N MET A 67 3.12 14.01 31.63
CA MET A 67 3.43 14.40 30.26
C MET A 67 2.30 15.22 29.62
N GLU A 68 1.05 14.81 29.83
CA GLU A 68 -0.12 15.53 29.34
C GLU A 68 -0.17 16.97 29.89
N SER A 69 0.05 17.15 31.19
CA SER A 69 0.14 18.48 31.82
C SER A 69 1.30 19.30 31.25
N ALA A 70 2.46 18.69 31.05
CA ALA A 70 3.62 19.37 30.47
C ALA A 70 3.35 19.85 29.03
N PHE A 71 2.62 19.07 28.22
CA PHE A 71 2.22 19.49 26.88
C PHE A 71 1.10 20.53 26.89
N ALA A 72 0.17 20.47 27.85
CA ALA A 72 -0.87 21.48 28.02
C ALA A 72 -0.28 22.87 28.31
N GLU A 73 0.72 22.96 29.19
CA GLU A 73 1.44 24.21 29.49
C GLU A 73 2.03 24.84 28.21
N VAL A 74 2.60 24.03 27.32
CA VAL A 74 3.15 24.52 26.04
C VAL A 74 2.07 24.99 25.08
N MET A 75 0.94 24.28 25.02
CA MET A 75 -0.19 24.68 24.17
C MET A 75 -0.81 26.00 24.63
N GLU A 76 -0.93 26.23 25.94
CA GLU A 76 -1.46 27.49 26.50
C GLU A 76 -0.52 28.68 26.25
N GLN A 77 0.79 28.45 26.30
CA GLN A 77 1.81 29.48 26.07
C GLN A 77 2.09 29.74 24.58
N GLY A 78 1.46 28.97 23.66
CA GLY A 78 1.69 29.08 22.22
C GLY A 78 3.14 28.76 21.81
N GLY A 79 3.85 27.97 22.62
CA GLY A 79 5.29 27.75 22.51
C GLY A 79 5.68 26.49 21.74
N GLN A 80 6.99 26.32 21.53
CA GLN A 80 7.59 25.08 21.04
C GLN A 80 8.13 24.22 22.20
N VAL A 81 8.34 22.93 21.93
CA VAL A 81 8.97 22.01 22.88
C VAL A 81 10.43 22.42 23.11
N HIS A 82 10.72 23.04 24.25
CA HIS A 82 12.07 23.47 24.62
C HIS A 82 12.82 22.34 25.36
N LEU A 83 14.16 22.43 25.39
CA LEU A 83 15.06 21.39 25.94
C LEU A 83 14.71 20.95 27.38
N GLY A 84 14.29 21.89 28.24
CA GLY A 84 13.87 21.59 29.62
C GLY A 84 12.60 20.75 29.70
N LEU A 85 11.61 21.02 28.84
CA LEU A 85 10.40 20.21 28.71
C LEU A 85 10.73 18.83 28.15
N ALA A 86 11.57 18.78 27.11
CA ALA A 86 11.98 17.52 26.49
C ALA A 86 12.64 16.59 27.51
N GLY A 87 13.49 17.11 28.40
CA GLY A 87 14.07 16.33 29.49
C GLY A 87 13.03 15.79 30.48
N ARG A 88 12.07 16.63 30.91
CA ARG A 88 10.97 16.22 31.80
C ARG A 88 10.10 15.12 31.18
N VAL A 89 9.74 15.26 29.90
CA VAL A 89 8.93 14.27 29.18
C VAL A 89 9.71 12.97 28.97
N THR A 90 10.99 13.04 28.57
CA THR A 90 11.85 11.84 28.46
C THR A 90 11.91 11.08 29.78
N GLY A 91 12.06 11.77 30.92
CA GLY A 91 12.08 11.12 32.24
C GLY A 91 10.77 10.37 32.56
N ASN A 92 9.61 10.90 32.14
CA ASN A 92 8.33 10.22 32.31
C ASN A 92 8.19 9.01 31.38
N LEU A 93 8.66 9.08 30.13
CA LEU A 93 8.69 7.93 29.22
C LEU A 93 9.55 6.79 29.78
N ASP A 94 10.70 7.12 30.37
CA ASP A 94 11.56 6.10 30.98
C ASP A 94 10.90 5.47 32.22
N VAL A 95 10.11 6.23 32.99
CA VAL A 95 9.29 5.66 34.09
C VAL A 95 8.28 4.66 33.52
N ILE A 96 7.57 5.02 32.45
CA ILE A 96 6.56 4.17 31.82
C ILE A 96 7.17 2.85 31.34
N GLU A 97 8.29 2.91 30.64
CA GLU A 97 8.97 1.71 30.15
C GLU A 97 9.52 0.84 31.28
N ARG A 98 10.09 1.45 32.34
CA ARG A 98 10.53 0.71 33.53
C ARG A 98 9.39 -0.05 34.19
N ARG A 99 8.24 0.61 34.37
CA ARG A 99 7.07 -0.02 35.00
C ARG A 99 6.42 -1.05 34.08
N ALA A 100 6.36 -0.79 32.77
CA ALA A 100 5.88 -1.77 31.81
C ALA A 100 6.78 -3.03 31.80
N ALA A 101 8.11 -2.88 31.78
CA ALA A 101 9.02 -4.02 31.82
C ALA A 101 8.84 -4.89 33.08
N ALA A 102 8.57 -4.27 34.24
CA ALA A 102 8.24 -4.99 35.47
C ALA A 102 6.91 -5.76 35.38
N VAL A 103 5.90 -5.20 34.71
CA VAL A 103 4.60 -5.86 34.47
C VAL A 103 4.71 -7.06 33.53
N TYR A 104 5.57 -6.98 32.51
CA TYR A 104 5.75 -8.05 31.50
C TYR A 104 6.95 -8.98 31.79
N ASN A 105 7.55 -8.90 32.98
CA ASN A 105 8.71 -9.70 33.41
C ASN A 105 9.89 -9.69 32.42
N ARG A 106 10.24 -8.50 31.92
CA ARG A 106 11.36 -8.29 30.98
C ARG A 106 12.55 -7.68 31.70
N ALA A 107 13.75 -8.14 31.35
CA ALA A 107 14.98 -7.43 31.70
C ALA A 107 14.97 -6.05 31.04
N LEU A 108 15.09 -5.00 31.85
CA LEU A 108 15.31 -3.65 31.35
C LEU A 108 16.69 -3.55 30.70
N PRO A 109 16.87 -2.80 29.60
CA PRO A 109 18.18 -2.37 29.19
C PRO A 109 18.78 -1.51 30.30
N ASP A 110 19.96 -1.90 30.78
CA ASP A 110 20.68 -1.24 31.86
C ASP A 110 21.24 0.10 31.34
N ASN A 111 20.51 1.19 31.57
CA ASN A 111 20.94 2.55 31.20
C ASN A 111 21.56 3.28 32.41
N SER A 112 22.49 2.62 33.11
CA SER A 112 23.41 3.33 33.99
C SER A 112 24.41 4.11 33.12
N THR A 113 24.29 5.42 33.19
CA THR A 113 25.12 6.46 32.57
C THR A 113 26.58 6.36 33.02
N ASP A 114 27.41 5.68 32.23
CA ASP A 114 28.78 6.08 31.88
C ASP A 114 29.41 4.97 31.02
N ALA A 115 29.14 5.02 29.71
CA ALA A 115 29.96 4.30 28.74
C ALA A 115 29.98 5.09 27.43
N ALA A 116 31.20 5.21 26.90
CA ALA A 116 31.60 5.78 25.62
C ALA A 116 30.63 5.44 24.46
N PRO A 117 30.57 6.25 23.39
CA PRO A 117 29.47 6.26 22.42
C PRO A 117 29.19 4.84 21.91
N SER A 118 28.06 4.28 22.34
CA SER A 118 27.60 2.99 21.87
C SER A 118 27.34 3.09 20.37
N GLU A 119 27.87 2.10 19.66
CA GLU A 119 27.74 1.90 18.24
C GLU A 119 26.34 2.28 17.73
N GLN A 120 26.36 3.00 16.60
CA GLN A 120 25.21 3.41 15.81
C GLN A 120 24.09 2.38 15.91
N ALA A 121 22.87 2.85 16.23
CA ALA A 121 21.63 2.08 16.04
C ALA A 121 21.78 1.26 14.76
N PRO A 122 21.43 -0.05 14.75
CA PRO A 122 21.76 -0.92 13.63
C PRO A 122 21.24 -0.23 12.39
N THR A 123 22.18 0.29 11.61
CA THR A 123 21.90 0.87 10.32
C THR A 123 21.21 -0.28 9.61
N GLU A 124 19.92 -0.12 9.31
CA GLU A 124 19.18 -1.17 8.65
C GLU A 124 19.76 -1.28 7.25
N PHE A 125 20.83 -2.07 7.12
CA PHE A 125 21.56 -2.21 5.88
C PHE A 125 20.63 -2.93 4.93
N LEU A 126 20.08 -2.18 3.98
CA LEU A 126 19.40 -2.76 2.84
C LEU A 126 20.40 -3.65 2.12
N ARG A 127 20.25 -4.98 2.25
CA ARG A 127 21.08 -5.94 1.53
C ARG A 127 20.69 -5.92 0.07
N VAL A 128 21.37 -5.10 -0.71
CA VAL A 128 21.15 -5.01 -2.15
C VAL A 128 21.99 -6.06 -2.86
N ASN A 129 21.37 -6.79 -3.79
CA ASN A 129 22.11 -7.70 -4.67
C ASN A 129 23.08 -6.90 -5.56
N ALA A 130 24.34 -7.32 -5.66
CA ALA A 130 25.36 -6.61 -6.44
C ALA A 130 24.98 -6.42 -7.92
N GLY A 131 24.27 -7.38 -8.52
CA GLY A 131 23.74 -7.27 -9.88
C GLY A 131 22.71 -6.14 -10.05
N ARG A 132 21.92 -5.85 -9.01
CA ARG A 132 20.96 -4.73 -9.01
C ARG A 132 21.66 -3.37 -8.93
N VAL A 133 22.75 -3.29 -8.17
CA VAL A 133 23.58 -2.07 -8.12
C VAL A 133 24.19 -1.80 -9.51
N GLN A 134 24.64 -2.84 -10.21
CA GLN A 134 25.13 -2.70 -11.58
C GLN A 134 24.04 -2.26 -12.55
N GLN A 135 22.83 -2.82 -12.46
CA GLN A 135 21.69 -2.42 -13.30
C GLN A 135 21.28 -0.96 -13.06
N LEU A 136 21.25 -0.53 -11.80
CA LEU A 136 21.02 0.86 -11.43
C LEU A 136 22.08 1.79 -12.03
N SER A 137 23.37 1.43 -11.88
CA SER A 137 24.47 2.21 -12.45
C SER A 137 24.36 2.35 -13.97
N THR A 138 24.03 1.27 -14.68
CA THR A 138 23.78 1.31 -16.12
C THR A 138 22.60 2.23 -16.47
N ALA A 139 21.49 2.14 -15.74
CA ALA A 139 20.33 3.01 -15.97
C ALA A 139 20.63 4.49 -15.69
N MET A 140 21.46 4.78 -14.68
CA MET A 140 21.94 6.13 -14.39
C MET A 140 22.82 6.67 -15.52
N HIS A 141 23.79 5.88 -16.02
CA HIS A 141 24.63 6.28 -17.14
C HIS A 141 23.82 6.51 -18.42
N ASP A 142 22.84 5.65 -18.72
CA ASP A 142 21.91 5.81 -19.84
C ASP A 142 21.17 7.14 -19.75
N LEU A 143 20.63 7.50 -18.57
CA LEU A 143 19.92 8.76 -18.39
C LEU A 143 20.87 9.95 -18.53
N SER A 144 22.03 9.90 -17.90
CA SER A 144 23.05 10.96 -17.99
C SER A 144 23.45 11.22 -19.44
N ALA A 145 23.73 10.16 -20.22
CA ALA A 145 24.09 10.30 -21.62
C ALA A 145 22.97 10.94 -22.46
N ASN A 146 21.69 10.67 -22.16
CA ASN A 146 20.58 11.33 -22.86
C ASN A 146 20.41 12.80 -22.40
N LEU A 147 20.70 13.12 -21.13
CA LEU A 147 20.69 14.50 -20.64
C LEU A 147 21.83 15.32 -21.25
N ASP A 148 23.03 14.76 -21.39
CA ASP A 148 24.16 15.41 -22.07
C ASP A 148 23.84 15.76 -23.53
N MET A 149 23.01 14.93 -24.20
CA MET A 149 22.54 15.24 -25.56
C MET A 149 21.57 16.44 -25.60
N LEU A 150 20.83 16.72 -24.52
CA LEU A 150 20.00 17.94 -24.45
C LEU A 150 20.85 19.21 -24.40
N ASP A 151 22.05 19.14 -23.82
CA ASP A 151 22.98 20.28 -23.80
C ASP A 151 23.52 20.57 -25.22
N ILE A 152 23.77 19.54 -26.02
CA ILE A 152 24.17 19.68 -27.44
C ILE A 152 23.04 20.35 -28.26
N ASP A 153 21.79 19.90 -28.08
CA ASP A 153 20.63 20.53 -28.75
C ASP A 153 20.50 22.02 -28.39
N ALA A 154 20.84 22.41 -27.15
CA ALA A 154 20.80 23.80 -26.72
C ALA A 154 21.88 24.68 -27.40
N ASP A 155 23.02 24.10 -27.78
CA ASP A 155 24.05 24.78 -28.56
C ASP A 155 23.61 24.96 -30.03
N ASP A 156 22.96 23.96 -30.63
CA ASP A 156 22.42 24.06 -31.99
C ASP A 156 21.33 25.13 -32.10
N LEU A 157 20.42 25.20 -31.12
CA LEU A 157 19.43 26.26 -31.03
C LEU A 157 20.06 27.66 -30.91
N ARG A 158 21.16 27.78 -30.14
CA ARG A 158 21.94 29.03 -30.08
C ARG A 158 22.54 29.39 -31.44
N GLY A 159 23.06 28.42 -32.18
CA GLY A 159 23.56 28.64 -33.54
C GLY A 159 22.48 29.15 -34.51
N ILE A 160 21.27 28.60 -34.42
CA ILE A 160 20.11 29.05 -35.18
C ILE A 160 19.71 30.48 -34.77
N GLN A 161 19.71 30.79 -33.48
CA GLN A 161 19.40 32.12 -32.96
C GLN A 161 20.37 33.18 -33.52
N VAL A 162 21.69 32.89 -33.53
CA VAL A 162 22.69 33.80 -34.10
C VAL A 162 22.44 34.09 -35.59
N ARG A 163 22.03 33.07 -36.36
CA ARG A 163 21.64 33.24 -37.77
C ARG A 163 20.38 34.09 -37.91
N ALA A 164 19.38 33.87 -37.06
CA ALA A 164 18.16 34.66 -37.05
C ALA A 164 18.44 36.15 -36.74
N ASP A 165 19.32 36.42 -35.76
CA ASP A 165 19.76 37.78 -35.45
C ASP A 165 20.52 38.42 -36.62
N SER A 166 21.33 37.62 -37.33
CA SER A 166 22.03 38.09 -38.54
C SER A 166 21.05 38.44 -39.67
N LEU A 167 20.04 37.60 -39.90
CA LEU A 167 18.98 37.84 -40.87
C LEU A 167 18.19 39.11 -40.52
N ALA A 168 17.85 39.31 -39.24
CA ALA A 168 17.17 40.52 -38.77
C ALA A 168 17.99 41.78 -39.08
N ARG A 169 19.30 41.77 -38.77
CA ARG A 169 20.21 42.88 -39.11
C ARG A 169 20.32 43.16 -40.60
N MET A 170 20.21 42.14 -41.47
CA MET A 170 20.21 42.34 -42.92
C MET A 170 18.91 43.02 -43.40
N LEU A 171 17.77 42.68 -42.80
CA LEU A 171 16.47 43.27 -43.12
C LEU A 171 16.36 44.74 -42.68
N GLU A 172 17.09 45.15 -41.66
CA GLU A 172 17.11 46.53 -41.15
C GLU A 172 17.98 47.50 -41.98
N ARG A 173 18.75 47.00 -42.97
CA ARG A 173 19.62 47.85 -43.79
C ARG A 173 18.83 48.69 -44.81
N PRO A 174 19.03 50.03 -44.86
CA PRO A 174 18.44 50.88 -45.89
C PRO A 174 19.01 50.55 -47.27
N GLY A 175 18.15 50.42 -48.29
CA GLY A 175 18.57 50.21 -49.69
C GLY A 175 18.75 48.76 -50.13
N LEU A 176 17.90 47.84 -49.65
CA LEU A 176 17.89 46.43 -50.07
C LEU A 176 17.80 46.26 -51.61
N HIS A 177 18.79 45.58 -52.19
CA HIS A 177 18.84 45.26 -53.62
C HIS A 177 18.24 43.87 -53.92
N LEU A 178 17.90 43.63 -55.21
CA LEU A 178 17.37 42.33 -55.66
C LEU A 178 18.31 41.16 -55.35
N GLU A 179 19.63 41.37 -55.39
CA GLU A 179 20.62 40.35 -55.04
C GLU A 179 20.60 39.97 -53.55
N ASP A 180 20.23 40.91 -52.67
CA ASP A 180 20.07 40.65 -51.23
C ASP A 180 18.84 39.77 -50.95
N THR A 181 17.80 39.84 -51.77
CA THR A 181 16.56 39.04 -51.58
C THR A 181 16.80 37.54 -51.70
N ALA A 182 17.69 37.12 -52.61
CA ALA A 182 18.05 35.71 -52.76
C ALA A 182 18.84 35.19 -51.54
N SER A 183 19.76 36.00 -51.02
CA SER A 183 20.53 35.69 -49.81
C SER A 183 19.65 35.62 -48.56
N LEU A 184 18.75 36.60 -48.38
CA LEU A 184 17.75 36.59 -47.30
C LEU A 184 16.86 35.34 -47.34
N ALA A 185 16.36 34.98 -48.53
CA ALA A 185 15.55 33.79 -48.71
C ALA A 185 16.34 32.50 -48.42
N GLN A 186 17.62 32.46 -48.78
CA GLN A 186 18.50 31.33 -48.48
C GLN A 186 18.73 31.16 -46.98
N GLU A 187 19.02 32.26 -46.26
CA GLU A 187 19.27 32.23 -44.81
C GLU A 187 17.98 31.90 -44.03
N ALA A 188 16.84 32.48 -44.42
CA ALA A 188 15.53 32.14 -43.85
C ALA A 188 15.18 30.65 -44.03
N ARG A 189 15.45 30.07 -45.21
CA ARG A 189 15.29 28.63 -45.45
C ARG A 189 16.27 27.79 -44.63
N ALA A 190 17.49 28.27 -44.41
CA ALA A 190 18.47 27.58 -43.56
C ALA A 190 18.03 27.55 -42.09
N ILE A 191 17.55 28.68 -41.56
CA ILE A 191 16.95 28.78 -40.22
C ILE A 191 15.75 27.84 -40.10
N ALA A 192 14.82 27.86 -41.06
CA ALA A 192 13.64 27.00 -41.03
C ALA A 192 13.99 25.50 -41.03
N ARG A 193 14.97 25.08 -41.84
CA ARG A 193 15.48 23.70 -41.83
C ARG A 193 16.17 23.36 -40.51
N GLY A 194 16.98 24.27 -39.97
CA GLY A 194 17.64 24.10 -38.67
C GLY A 194 16.63 23.91 -37.54
N LEU A 195 15.62 24.79 -37.45
CA LEU A 195 14.55 24.68 -36.46
C LEU A 195 13.77 23.37 -36.58
N TYR A 196 13.49 22.92 -37.80
CA TYR A 196 12.80 21.66 -38.03
C TYR A 196 13.63 20.45 -37.56
N SER A 197 14.94 20.43 -37.85
CA SER A 197 15.83 19.37 -37.35
C SER A 197 15.91 19.40 -35.83
N ALA A 198 16.24 20.55 -35.24
CA ALA A 198 16.37 20.71 -33.81
C ALA A 198 15.09 20.30 -33.05
N ALA A 199 13.90 20.67 -33.56
CA ALA A 199 12.63 20.27 -32.95
C ALA A 199 12.38 18.75 -33.04
N ARG A 200 12.82 18.09 -34.12
CA ARG A 200 12.73 16.64 -34.28
C ARG A 200 13.69 15.92 -33.33
N ASP A 201 14.93 16.38 -33.28
CA ASP A 201 16.00 15.79 -32.46
C ASP A 201 15.67 15.94 -30.97
N HIS A 202 15.23 17.13 -30.55
CA HIS A 202 14.76 17.39 -29.19
C HIS A 202 13.62 16.48 -28.74
N ARG A 203 12.63 16.22 -29.62
CA ARG A 203 11.53 15.28 -29.30
C ARG A 203 12.04 13.87 -29.09
N GLU A 204 12.97 13.42 -29.92
CA GLU A 204 13.52 12.07 -29.81
C GLU A 204 14.39 11.91 -28.56
N ILE A 205 15.24 12.90 -28.25
CA ILE A 205 16.04 12.91 -27.02
C ILE A 205 15.14 12.99 -25.78
N SER A 206 14.11 13.83 -25.79
CA SER A 206 13.12 13.93 -24.71
C SER A 206 12.41 12.59 -24.47
N ARG A 207 11.98 11.92 -25.54
CA ARG A 207 11.34 10.59 -25.48
C ARG A 207 12.30 9.54 -24.89
N ARG A 208 13.55 9.51 -25.36
CA ARG A 208 14.57 8.58 -24.85
C ARG A 208 14.91 8.84 -23.38
N SER A 209 15.02 10.10 -23.00
CA SER A 209 15.27 10.54 -21.62
C SER A 209 14.11 10.12 -20.71
N ALA A 210 12.86 10.32 -21.12
CA ALA A 210 11.69 9.87 -20.37
C ALA A 210 11.68 8.35 -20.16
N LEU A 211 12.05 7.57 -21.19
CA LEU A 211 12.17 6.11 -21.08
C LEU A 211 13.33 5.70 -20.15
N ALA A 212 14.50 6.34 -20.26
CA ALA A 212 15.64 6.06 -19.39
C ALA A 212 15.34 6.41 -17.93
N ALA A 213 14.69 7.54 -17.67
CA ALA A 213 14.24 7.94 -16.34
C ALA A 213 13.21 6.96 -15.77
N GLY A 214 12.30 6.44 -16.61
CA GLY A 214 11.38 5.36 -16.24
C GLY A 214 12.12 4.09 -15.81
N ARG A 215 13.10 3.62 -16.61
CA ARG A 215 13.92 2.45 -16.27
C ARG A 215 14.70 2.63 -14.97
N LEU A 216 15.36 3.79 -14.80
CA LEU A 216 16.09 4.10 -13.58
C LEU A 216 15.18 4.03 -12.36
N ARG A 217 13.98 4.59 -12.47
CA ARG A 217 12.97 4.56 -11.41
C ARG A 217 12.54 3.13 -11.07
N ASP A 218 12.29 2.30 -12.08
CA ASP A 218 11.93 0.88 -11.89
C ASP A 218 13.06 0.10 -11.17
N GLU A 219 14.33 0.39 -11.47
CA GLU A 219 15.46 -0.23 -10.77
C GLU A 219 15.61 0.22 -9.32
N ILE A 220 15.38 1.52 -9.04
CA ILE A 220 15.35 2.03 -7.66
C ILE A 220 14.26 1.31 -6.85
N GLU A 221 13.08 1.12 -7.42
CA GLU A 221 11.99 0.41 -6.76
C GLU A 221 12.33 -1.04 -6.49
N ARG A 222 12.97 -1.71 -7.46
CA ARG A 222 13.43 -3.09 -7.28
C ARG A 222 14.40 -3.20 -6.12
N ILE A 223 15.34 -2.26 -5.98
CA ILE A 223 16.35 -2.27 -4.92
C ILE A 223 15.73 -2.32 -3.52
N ALA A 224 14.58 -1.65 -3.30
CA ALA A 224 13.87 -1.65 -2.03
C ALA A 224 13.12 -2.98 -1.74
N LEU A 225 12.97 -3.86 -2.73
CA LEU A 225 12.25 -5.13 -2.57
C LEU A 225 13.10 -6.15 -1.80
N VAL A 226 12.46 -6.85 -0.88
CA VAL A 226 13.04 -7.94 -0.07
C VAL A 226 12.37 -9.27 -0.43
N PRO A 227 13.06 -10.41 -0.28
CA PRO A 227 12.45 -11.71 -0.52
C PRO A 227 11.35 -12.00 0.50
N ALA A 228 10.28 -12.65 0.06
CA ALA A 228 9.11 -12.99 0.86
C ALA A 228 9.47 -13.89 2.07
N SER A 229 10.57 -14.64 2.01
CA SER A 229 11.14 -15.41 3.12
C SER A 229 11.41 -14.56 4.37
N THR A 230 11.68 -13.26 4.23
CA THR A 230 11.92 -12.36 5.37
C THR A 230 10.72 -12.22 6.29
N VAL A 231 9.50 -12.44 5.78
CA VAL A 231 8.25 -12.31 6.54
C VAL A 231 7.54 -13.65 6.73
N PHE A 232 7.59 -14.53 5.72
CA PHE A 232 6.88 -15.82 5.73
C PHE A 232 7.74 -17.00 6.18
N ALA A 233 8.95 -16.76 6.69
CA ALA A 233 9.76 -17.81 7.32
C ALA A 233 9.01 -18.45 8.51
N GLY A 234 9.21 -19.75 8.69
CA GLY A 234 8.65 -20.50 9.83
C GLY A 234 7.17 -20.86 9.72
N LEU A 235 6.45 -20.41 8.69
CA LEU A 235 5.05 -20.80 8.47
C LEU A 235 4.87 -22.31 8.31
N GLU A 236 5.85 -23.00 7.74
CA GLU A 236 5.81 -24.45 7.56
C GLU A 236 5.73 -25.20 8.89
N THR A 237 6.59 -24.83 9.85
CA THR A 237 6.58 -25.38 11.20
C THR A 237 5.29 -25.04 11.93
N MET A 238 4.88 -23.78 11.89
CA MET A 238 3.63 -23.32 12.51
C MET A 238 2.41 -24.12 12.01
N LEU A 239 2.33 -24.40 10.71
CA LEU A 239 1.21 -25.15 10.14
C LEU A 239 1.22 -26.63 10.54
N ARG A 240 2.41 -27.24 10.66
CA ARG A 240 2.54 -28.62 11.14
C ARG A 240 2.08 -28.72 12.59
N ASP A 241 2.54 -27.82 13.45
CA ASP A 241 2.16 -27.80 14.86
C ASP A 241 0.64 -27.65 15.02
N MET A 242 0.01 -26.74 14.25
CA MET A 242 -1.44 -26.57 14.25
C MET A 242 -2.19 -27.80 13.71
N ALA A 243 -1.63 -28.51 12.73
CA ALA A 243 -2.26 -29.69 12.17
C ALA A 243 -2.26 -30.85 13.17
N ASP A 244 -1.14 -31.02 13.88
CA ASP A 244 -1.00 -32.01 14.94
C ASP A 244 -1.95 -31.71 16.11
N GLU A 245 -2.12 -30.44 16.51
CA GLU A 245 -3.05 -30.02 17.56
C GLU A 245 -4.51 -30.36 17.24
N ILE A 246 -4.91 -30.22 15.96
CA ILE A 246 -6.29 -30.49 15.49
C ILE A 246 -6.47 -31.95 15.04
N GLY A 247 -5.40 -32.77 15.07
CA GLY A 247 -5.43 -34.18 14.70
C GLY A 247 -5.58 -34.44 13.19
N LYS A 248 -5.09 -33.54 12.35
CA LYS A 248 -5.13 -33.66 10.88
C LYS A 248 -3.73 -33.97 10.33
N ARG A 249 -3.65 -34.89 9.37
CA ARG A 249 -2.38 -35.23 8.70
C ARG A 249 -2.25 -34.45 7.41
N VAL A 250 -1.24 -33.59 7.31
CA VAL A 250 -1.04 -32.73 6.14
C VAL A 250 0.40 -32.75 5.64
N ASP A 251 0.56 -32.53 4.34
CA ASP A 251 1.80 -32.20 3.67
C ASP A 251 1.80 -30.71 3.35
N VAL A 252 2.65 -29.96 4.07
CA VAL A 252 2.77 -28.51 3.91
C VAL A 252 3.75 -28.20 2.78
N ARG A 253 3.32 -27.39 1.80
CA ARG A 253 4.17 -26.91 0.70
C ARG A 253 4.23 -25.39 0.69
N ILE A 254 5.44 -24.84 0.78
CA ILE A 254 5.67 -23.40 0.66
C ILE A 254 6.61 -23.15 -0.51
N GLU A 255 6.11 -22.46 -1.53
CA GLU A 255 6.80 -22.23 -2.79
C GLU A 255 6.99 -20.72 -3.04
N GLY A 256 8.12 -20.36 -3.64
CA GLY A 256 8.36 -19.00 -4.14
C GLY A 256 8.72 -17.96 -3.07
N LEU A 257 9.25 -18.37 -1.91
CA LEU A 257 9.71 -17.45 -0.86
C LEU A 257 10.88 -16.55 -1.27
N ASP A 258 11.54 -16.86 -2.38
CA ASP A 258 12.56 -16.03 -3.03
C ASP A 258 11.94 -14.85 -3.81
N THR A 259 10.63 -14.88 -4.09
CA THR A 259 9.90 -13.77 -4.74
C THR A 259 10.10 -12.47 -3.97
N GLN A 260 10.48 -11.41 -4.67
CA GLN A 260 10.81 -10.12 -4.06
C GLN A 260 9.63 -9.15 -4.13
N ALA A 261 9.32 -8.51 -3.00
CA ALA A 261 8.27 -7.49 -2.88
C ALA A 261 8.62 -6.47 -1.78
N ASP A 262 7.83 -5.40 -1.68
CA ASP A 262 7.95 -4.40 -0.62
C ASP A 262 7.75 -5.02 0.77
N ARG A 263 8.61 -4.64 1.72
CA ARG A 263 8.62 -5.26 3.06
C ARG A 263 7.37 -4.93 3.87
N LEU A 264 6.88 -3.68 3.81
CA LEU A 264 5.70 -3.26 4.54
C LEU A 264 4.45 -3.93 3.96
N LEU A 265 4.39 -4.06 2.63
CA LEU A 265 3.37 -4.84 1.94
C LEU A 265 3.37 -6.29 2.44
N LEU A 266 4.51 -6.98 2.41
CA LEU A 266 4.63 -8.36 2.88
C LEU A 266 4.18 -8.51 4.34
N GLN A 267 4.60 -7.59 5.21
CA GLN A 267 4.18 -7.57 6.62
C GLN A 267 2.66 -7.40 6.76
N SER A 268 2.05 -6.49 6.01
CA SER A 268 0.59 -6.28 6.04
C SER A 268 -0.21 -7.51 5.57
N LEU A 269 0.38 -8.33 4.69
CA LEU A 269 -0.25 -9.55 4.17
C LEU A 269 0.00 -10.79 5.05
N ARG A 270 0.89 -10.70 6.04
CA ARG A 270 1.25 -11.83 6.92
C ARG A 270 0.04 -12.41 7.65
N ASP A 271 -0.67 -11.57 8.39
CA ASP A 271 -1.83 -12.02 9.18
C ASP A 271 -2.98 -12.54 8.30
N PRO A 272 -3.36 -11.87 7.18
CA PRO A 272 -4.29 -12.43 6.21
C PRO A 272 -3.89 -13.82 5.70
N VAL A 273 -2.62 -14.02 5.36
CA VAL A 273 -2.12 -15.32 4.86
C VAL A 273 -2.20 -16.40 5.93
N ILE A 274 -1.77 -16.10 7.16
CA ILE A 274 -1.90 -17.00 8.31
C ILE A 274 -3.37 -17.36 8.55
N HIS A 275 -4.26 -16.38 8.45
CA HIS A 275 -5.70 -16.60 8.61
C HIS A 275 -6.26 -17.54 7.53
N LEU A 276 -5.90 -17.35 6.27
CA LEU A 276 -6.30 -18.24 5.18
C LEU A 276 -5.80 -19.67 5.39
N LEU A 277 -4.53 -19.83 5.77
CA LEU A 277 -3.94 -21.14 6.05
C LEU A 277 -4.62 -21.83 7.23
N ARG A 278 -4.94 -21.08 8.30
CA ARG A 278 -5.72 -21.58 9.44
C ARG A 278 -7.11 -22.04 9.00
N ASN A 279 -7.81 -21.27 8.16
CA ASN A 279 -9.14 -21.65 7.69
C ASN A 279 -9.11 -22.90 6.81
N ALA A 280 -8.13 -22.97 5.91
CA ALA A 280 -7.91 -24.15 5.07
C ALA A 280 -7.64 -25.39 5.94
N LEU A 281 -6.83 -25.27 6.99
CA LEU A 281 -6.54 -26.37 7.91
C LEU A 281 -7.73 -26.72 8.81
N ALA A 282 -8.38 -25.75 9.46
CA ALA A 282 -9.44 -26.00 10.45
C ALA A 282 -10.76 -26.45 9.81
N HIS A 283 -11.17 -25.80 8.71
CA HIS A 283 -12.47 -26.03 8.08
C HIS A 283 -12.37 -26.71 6.71
N GLY A 284 -11.33 -26.42 5.92
CA GLY A 284 -11.14 -27.00 4.58
C GLY A 284 -10.75 -28.47 4.62
N MET A 285 -9.71 -28.80 5.39
CA MET A 285 -9.14 -30.14 5.50
C MET A 285 -10.03 -31.09 6.27
N GLU A 286 -10.15 -32.32 5.79
CA GLU A 286 -10.90 -33.38 6.46
C GLU A 286 -9.98 -34.26 7.32
N THR A 287 -10.57 -35.06 8.21
CA THR A 287 -9.78 -36.00 9.03
C THR A 287 -9.25 -37.15 8.17
N PRO A 288 -8.18 -37.86 8.59
CA PRO A 288 -7.68 -39.03 7.85
C PRO A 288 -8.78 -40.06 7.53
N LEU A 289 -9.73 -40.27 8.46
CA LEU A 289 -10.85 -41.18 8.29
C LEU A 289 -11.83 -40.70 7.21
N ASP A 290 -12.21 -39.42 7.25
CA ASP A 290 -13.10 -38.81 6.25
C ASP A 290 -12.46 -38.79 4.86
N ARG A 291 -11.14 -38.56 4.78
CA ARG A 291 -10.40 -38.61 3.52
C ARG A 291 -10.40 -40.01 2.92
N HIS A 292 -10.19 -41.03 3.76
CA HIS A 292 -10.23 -42.41 3.32
C HIS A 292 -11.62 -42.80 2.77
N SER A 293 -12.70 -42.39 3.43
CA SER A 293 -14.07 -42.68 2.97
C SER A 293 -14.42 -41.98 1.65
N MET A 294 -13.76 -40.86 1.34
CA MET A 294 -13.88 -40.14 0.07
C MET A 294 -12.87 -40.58 -1.00
N GLY A 295 -12.06 -41.62 -0.74
CA GLY A 295 -11.03 -42.12 -1.67
C GLY A 295 -9.87 -41.14 -1.88
N LYS A 296 -9.65 -40.21 -0.96
CA LYS A 296 -8.55 -39.24 -0.99
C LYS A 296 -7.31 -39.79 -0.28
N PRO A 297 -6.10 -39.29 -0.60
CA PRO A 297 -4.89 -39.61 0.15
C PRO A 297 -5.03 -39.28 1.64
N GLU A 298 -4.47 -40.10 2.52
CA GLU A 298 -4.56 -39.91 3.97
C GLU A 298 -3.96 -38.57 4.43
N ARG A 299 -2.86 -38.14 3.82
CA ARG A 299 -2.22 -36.84 4.05
C ARG A 299 -2.81 -35.82 3.06
N GLY A 300 -3.39 -34.74 3.56
CA GLY A 300 -3.90 -33.64 2.73
C GLY A 300 -2.79 -32.67 2.31
N GLU A 301 -2.85 -32.13 1.10
CA GLU A 301 -1.95 -31.09 0.62
C GLU A 301 -2.47 -29.70 1.01
N ILE A 302 -1.68 -28.94 1.78
CA ILE A 302 -1.94 -27.52 2.07
C ILE A 302 -0.70 -26.71 1.73
N GLY A 303 -0.87 -25.51 1.17
CA GLY A 303 0.30 -24.73 0.82
C GLY A 303 0.09 -23.25 0.57
N LEU A 304 1.24 -22.60 0.46
CA LEU A 304 1.40 -21.19 0.11
C LEU A 304 2.29 -21.11 -1.13
N ARG A 305 1.84 -20.42 -2.16
CA ARG A 305 2.63 -20.11 -3.35
C ARG A 305 2.72 -18.61 -3.51
N VAL A 306 3.94 -18.08 -3.50
CA VAL A 306 4.21 -16.66 -3.76
C VAL A 306 4.83 -16.54 -5.15
N THR A 307 4.24 -15.73 -6.02
CA THR A 307 4.78 -15.50 -7.37
C THR A 307 4.71 -14.03 -7.75
N ALA A 308 5.64 -13.58 -8.60
CA ALA A 308 5.58 -12.27 -9.24
C ALA A 308 5.26 -12.44 -10.73
N ARG A 309 4.12 -11.89 -11.18
CA ARG A 309 3.69 -11.94 -12.59
C ARG A 309 3.22 -10.57 -13.05
N ALA A 310 3.73 -10.10 -14.20
CA ALA A 310 3.33 -8.84 -14.83
C ALA A 310 3.32 -7.63 -13.85
N GLY A 311 4.31 -7.53 -12.96
CA GLY A 311 4.41 -6.44 -11.97
C GLY A 311 3.49 -6.59 -10.75
N LYS A 312 2.78 -7.70 -10.62
CA LYS A 312 1.94 -8.03 -9.47
C LYS A 312 2.55 -9.14 -8.63
N LEU A 313 2.44 -9.00 -7.32
CA LEU A 313 2.62 -10.05 -6.33
C LEU A 313 1.33 -10.86 -6.21
N GLU A 314 1.40 -12.14 -6.51
CA GLU A 314 0.32 -13.11 -6.29
C GLU A 314 0.71 -14.04 -5.14
N ILE A 315 -0.07 -13.99 -4.06
CA ILE A 315 0.05 -14.90 -2.92
C ILE A 315 -1.17 -15.82 -2.94
N ALA A 316 -0.95 -17.09 -3.28
CA ALA A 316 -1.99 -18.11 -3.34
C ALA A 316 -1.89 -19.05 -2.13
N VAL A 317 -2.97 -19.16 -1.36
CA VAL A 317 -3.15 -20.18 -0.34
C VAL A 317 -4.07 -21.25 -0.90
N TYR A 318 -3.66 -22.51 -0.82
CA TYR A 318 -4.41 -23.61 -1.41
C TYR A 318 -4.46 -24.85 -0.53
N ASP A 319 -5.50 -25.65 -0.73
CA ASP A 319 -5.69 -26.95 -0.10
C ASP A 319 -6.28 -27.97 -1.10
N ASP A 320 -6.24 -29.25 -0.74
CA ASP A 320 -6.95 -30.34 -1.43
C ASP A 320 -8.10 -30.92 -0.56
N GLY A 321 -8.65 -30.09 0.32
CA GLY A 321 -9.73 -30.45 1.22
C GLY A 321 -11.06 -30.61 0.51
N ARG A 322 -12.16 -30.39 1.25
CA ARG A 322 -13.52 -30.54 0.69
C ARG A 322 -13.87 -29.51 -0.39
N GLY A 323 -13.17 -28.38 -0.40
CA GLY A 323 -13.47 -27.24 -1.26
C GLY A 323 -14.71 -26.45 -0.81
N PRO A 324 -15.02 -25.32 -1.49
CA PRO A 324 -16.14 -24.47 -1.12
C PRO A 324 -17.49 -25.12 -1.46
N ASP A 325 -18.42 -25.11 -0.51
CA ASP A 325 -19.80 -25.56 -0.73
C ASP A 325 -20.62 -24.46 -1.41
N LEU A 326 -20.73 -24.56 -2.73
CA LEU A 326 -21.45 -23.57 -3.54
C LEU A 326 -22.95 -23.49 -3.20
N ARG A 327 -23.58 -24.60 -2.82
CA ARG A 327 -25.01 -24.61 -2.48
C ARG A 327 -25.23 -23.84 -1.19
N ARG A 328 -24.42 -24.11 -0.17
CA ARG A 328 -24.51 -23.38 1.09
C ARG A 328 -24.18 -21.89 0.94
N ILE A 329 -23.21 -21.54 0.09
CA ILE A 329 -22.91 -20.14 -0.24
C ILE A 329 -24.13 -19.46 -0.87
N GLU A 330 -24.80 -20.10 -1.82
CA GLU A 330 -26.01 -19.58 -2.46
C GLU A 330 -27.15 -19.39 -1.45
N GLU A 331 -27.41 -20.38 -0.59
CA GLU A 331 -28.43 -20.30 0.46
C GLU A 331 -28.21 -19.11 1.41
N VAL A 332 -26.99 -18.95 1.92
CA VAL A 332 -26.62 -17.84 2.82
C VAL A 332 -26.71 -16.49 2.09
N ALA A 333 -26.32 -16.44 0.81
CA ALA A 333 -26.38 -15.22 0.00
C ALA A 333 -27.83 -14.77 -0.26
N LEU A 334 -28.74 -15.71 -0.51
CA LEU A 334 -30.18 -15.44 -0.65
C LEU A 334 -30.78 -14.93 0.67
N GLN A 335 -30.48 -15.59 1.80
CA GLN A 335 -30.98 -15.18 3.12
C GLN A 335 -30.56 -13.75 3.49
N ARG A 336 -29.39 -13.31 3.02
CA ARG A 336 -28.82 -11.99 3.32
C ARG A 336 -29.11 -10.94 2.27
N GLY A 337 -29.89 -11.27 1.24
CA GLY A 337 -30.25 -10.34 0.16
C GLY A 337 -29.06 -9.92 -0.72
N LEU A 338 -27.96 -10.67 -0.72
CA LEU A 338 -26.80 -10.44 -1.62
C LEU A 338 -27.06 -11.00 -3.03
N ILE A 339 -27.99 -11.95 -3.14
CA ILE A 339 -28.57 -12.44 -4.39
C ILE A 339 -30.10 -12.32 -4.24
N LEU A 340 -30.77 -11.87 -5.29
CA LEU A 340 -32.24 -11.84 -5.33
C LEU A 340 -32.81 -13.25 -5.64
N PRO A 341 -33.97 -13.61 -5.07
CA PRO A 341 -34.68 -14.82 -5.47
C PRO A 341 -34.93 -14.83 -6.97
N ARG A 342 -34.56 -15.92 -7.64
CA ARG A 342 -34.71 -16.05 -9.10
C ARG A 342 -36.13 -16.45 -9.50
N ALA A 343 -36.54 -16.02 -10.69
CA ALA A 343 -37.68 -16.63 -11.39
C ALA A 343 -37.29 -18.03 -11.90
N GLU A 344 -38.24 -18.96 -12.00
CA GLU A 344 -37.98 -20.39 -12.35
C GLU A 344 -37.22 -20.63 -13.67
N ARG A 345 -37.15 -19.63 -14.56
CA ARG A 345 -36.49 -19.73 -15.87
C ARG A 345 -35.11 -19.08 -15.93
N GLU A 346 -34.64 -18.52 -14.83
CA GLU A 346 -33.37 -17.79 -14.80
C GLU A 346 -32.21 -18.75 -14.47
N ALA A 347 -31.08 -18.60 -15.17
CA ALA A 347 -29.94 -19.50 -15.01
C ALA A 347 -29.35 -19.38 -13.59
N PRO A 348 -28.84 -20.49 -13.02
CA PRO A 348 -28.15 -20.47 -11.73
C PRO A 348 -26.90 -19.58 -11.79
N PRO A 349 -26.43 -19.05 -10.65
CA PRO A 349 -25.28 -18.17 -10.64
C PRO A 349 -24.05 -19.01 -11.01
N THR A 350 -23.11 -18.41 -11.72
CA THR A 350 -21.85 -19.09 -11.99
C THR A 350 -21.09 -19.33 -10.68
N ALA A 351 -20.26 -20.37 -10.66
CA ALA A 351 -19.44 -20.67 -9.47
C ALA A 351 -18.55 -19.47 -9.11
N GLU A 352 -18.02 -18.76 -10.10
CA GLU A 352 -17.22 -17.55 -9.91
C GLU A 352 -18.02 -16.45 -9.20
N ARG A 353 -19.29 -16.26 -9.56
CA ARG A 353 -20.15 -15.26 -8.92
C ARG A 353 -20.41 -15.61 -7.45
N LEU A 354 -20.69 -16.87 -7.15
CA LEU A 354 -20.88 -17.33 -5.77
C LEU A 354 -19.61 -17.17 -4.93
N LEU A 355 -18.46 -17.51 -5.50
CA LEU A 355 -17.16 -17.39 -4.83
C LEU A 355 -16.68 -15.95 -4.67
N ALA A 356 -17.26 -14.99 -5.39
CA ALA A 356 -16.99 -13.57 -5.15
C ALA A 356 -17.71 -13.06 -3.89
N ILE A 357 -18.93 -13.57 -3.62
CA ILE A 357 -19.78 -13.12 -2.52
C ILE A 357 -19.15 -13.41 -1.15
N VAL A 358 -18.30 -14.44 -1.06
CA VAL A 358 -17.64 -14.80 0.20
C VAL A 358 -16.71 -13.69 0.73
N PHE A 359 -16.35 -12.71 -0.09
CA PHE A 359 -15.53 -11.55 0.27
C PHE A 359 -16.36 -10.32 0.67
N GLU A 360 -17.69 -10.38 0.57
CA GLU A 360 -18.57 -9.27 0.95
C GLU A 360 -18.56 -9.05 2.47
N PRO A 361 -18.60 -7.79 2.94
CA PRO A 361 -18.63 -7.48 4.36
C PRO A 361 -19.74 -8.23 5.10
N GLY A 362 -19.36 -8.86 6.20
CA GLY A 362 -20.27 -9.61 7.05
C GLY A 362 -20.58 -11.02 6.57
N PHE A 363 -20.28 -11.41 5.32
CA PHE A 363 -20.54 -12.76 4.82
C PHE A 363 -19.76 -13.84 5.58
N SER A 364 -20.49 -14.82 6.14
CA SER A 364 -19.91 -16.01 6.76
C SER A 364 -20.91 -17.15 6.70
N THR A 365 -20.44 -18.36 6.42
CA THR A 365 -21.24 -19.59 6.37
C THR A 365 -21.35 -20.29 7.73
N ALA A 366 -20.67 -19.78 8.77
CA ALA A 366 -20.73 -20.32 10.12
C ALA A 366 -22.03 -19.90 10.84
N GLU A 367 -22.72 -20.86 11.47
CA GLU A 367 -24.03 -20.65 12.10
C GLU A 367 -23.98 -19.88 13.43
N ALA A 368 -22.80 -19.78 14.06
CA ALA A 368 -22.60 -19.03 15.30
C ALA A 368 -21.70 -17.82 15.06
N VAL A 369 -22.29 -16.62 15.11
CA VAL A 369 -21.56 -15.37 15.26
C VAL A 369 -21.26 -15.22 16.75
N ASP A 370 -20.10 -15.66 17.19
CA ASP A 370 -19.68 -15.45 18.57
C ASP A 370 -19.36 -13.96 18.77
N ARG A 371 -20.29 -13.25 19.42
CA ARG A 371 -20.33 -11.77 19.48
C ARG A 371 -19.18 -11.15 20.28
N VAL A 372 -18.37 -11.96 20.96
CA VAL A 372 -17.27 -11.48 21.82
C VAL A 372 -15.92 -11.51 21.09
N ALA A 373 -15.80 -12.20 19.94
CA ALA A 373 -14.52 -12.38 19.25
C ALA A 373 -14.40 -11.71 17.87
N GLY A 374 -15.43 -11.03 17.36
CA GLY A 374 -15.36 -10.29 16.10
C GLY A 374 -14.94 -11.11 14.85
N ARG A 375 -15.12 -12.44 14.87
CA ARG A 375 -14.52 -13.37 13.85
C ARG A 375 -15.53 -14.02 12.90
N GLY A 376 -16.57 -13.28 12.52
CA GLY A 376 -17.41 -13.59 11.35
C GLY A 376 -16.89 -13.00 10.04
N MET A 377 -15.65 -12.50 9.99
CA MET A 377 -15.13 -11.57 8.96
C MET A 377 -13.96 -12.13 8.13
N GLY A 378 -13.81 -13.46 8.05
CA GLY A 378 -12.53 -14.06 7.65
C GLY A 378 -12.02 -13.63 6.26
N LEU A 379 -12.82 -13.85 5.22
CA LEU A 379 -12.43 -13.51 3.84
C LEU A 379 -12.67 -12.02 3.52
N SER A 380 -13.63 -11.36 4.17
CA SER A 380 -13.85 -9.92 4.01
C SER A 380 -12.64 -9.10 4.48
N VAL A 381 -11.99 -9.49 5.58
CA VAL A 381 -10.76 -8.81 6.07
C VAL A 381 -9.62 -9.03 5.07
N VAL A 382 -9.47 -10.25 4.52
CA VAL A 382 -8.46 -10.53 3.49
C VAL A 382 -8.68 -9.63 2.27
N ALA A 383 -9.92 -9.52 1.77
CA ALA A 383 -10.24 -8.65 0.65
C ALA A 383 -10.05 -7.17 0.95
N GLU A 384 -10.32 -6.72 2.17
CA GLU A 384 -10.07 -5.35 2.59
C GLU A 384 -8.57 -5.05 2.66
N THR A 385 -7.78 -5.91 3.29
CA THR A 385 -6.32 -5.74 3.37
C THR A 385 -5.70 -5.76 1.98
N ALA A 386 -6.13 -6.68 1.10
CA ALA A 386 -5.69 -6.70 -0.29
C ALA A 386 -6.06 -5.40 -1.04
N ARG A 387 -7.25 -4.85 -0.82
CA ARG A 387 -7.68 -3.57 -1.41
C ARG A 387 -6.86 -2.38 -0.89
N ARG A 388 -6.57 -2.34 0.41
CA ARG A 388 -5.70 -1.31 1.03
C ARG A 388 -4.27 -1.37 0.49
N ALA A 389 -3.79 -2.59 0.23
CA ALA A 389 -2.52 -2.84 -0.45
C ALA A 389 -2.52 -2.51 -1.97
N GLY A 390 -3.59 -1.90 -2.50
CA GLY A 390 -3.69 -1.52 -3.91
C GLY A 390 -4.02 -2.67 -4.86
N GLY A 391 -4.48 -3.81 -4.32
CA GLY A 391 -4.81 -5.02 -5.04
C GLY A 391 -6.24 -5.53 -4.79
N GLY A 392 -6.40 -6.84 -4.86
CA GLY A 392 -7.66 -7.54 -4.59
C GLY A 392 -7.43 -9.00 -4.21
N ALA A 393 -8.49 -9.67 -3.77
CA ALA A 393 -8.46 -11.10 -3.45
C ALA A 393 -9.60 -11.81 -4.19
N PHE A 394 -9.36 -13.05 -4.59
CA PHE A 394 -10.37 -13.90 -5.22
C PHE A 394 -10.18 -15.36 -4.81
N MET A 395 -11.23 -16.16 -4.95
CA MET A 395 -11.22 -17.59 -4.65
C MET A 395 -11.58 -18.37 -5.91
N ARG A 396 -10.92 -19.51 -6.10
CA ARG A 396 -11.25 -20.51 -7.12
C ARG A 396 -11.25 -21.91 -6.53
N ARG A 397 -11.97 -22.82 -7.18
CA ARG A 397 -11.96 -24.24 -6.83
C ARG A 397 -10.71 -24.91 -7.39
N ARG A 398 -10.09 -25.78 -6.60
CA ARG A 398 -9.13 -26.74 -7.14
C ARG A 398 -9.86 -27.98 -7.60
N MET A 399 -9.40 -28.52 -8.73
CA MET A 399 -9.90 -29.77 -9.29
C MET A 399 -8.90 -30.88 -8.99
N PRO A 400 -9.35 -32.09 -8.60
CA PRO A 400 -10.76 -32.50 -8.46
C PRO A 400 -11.45 -32.00 -7.18
N TYR A 401 -10.70 -31.54 -6.17
CA TYR A 401 -11.22 -31.05 -4.90
C TYR A 401 -10.28 -30.00 -4.28
N GLY A 402 -10.79 -29.23 -3.30
CA GLY A 402 -10.06 -28.19 -2.58
C GLY A 402 -10.39 -26.76 -3.02
N ALA A 403 -9.72 -25.81 -2.39
CA ALA A 403 -9.85 -24.38 -2.67
C ALA A 403 -8.49 -23.75 -2.94
N GLU A 404 -8.50 -22.62 -3.67
CA GLU A 404 -7.35 -21.74 -3.77
C GLU A 404 -7.83 -20.29 -3.64
N VAL A 405 -7.30 -19.58 -2.64
CA VAL A 405 -7.53 -18.15 -2.43
C VAL A 405 -6.27 -17.41 -2.85
N VAL A 406 -6.43 -16.44 -3.74
CA VAL A 406 -5.33 -15.67 -4.31
C VAL A 406 -5.48 -14.21 -3.92
N ILE A 407 -4.46 -13.67 -3.26
CA ILE A 407 -4.28 -12.25 -3.02
C ILE A 407 -3.37 -11.71 -4.13
N SER A 408 -3.85 -10.74 -4.91
CA SER A 408 -3.12 -10.12 -6.00
C SER A 408 -2.91 -8.64 -5.70
N THR A 409 -1.67 -8.22 -5.50
CA THR A 409 -1.26 -6.84 -5.14
C THR A 409 -0.11 -6.38 -6.04
N PRO A 410 0.18 -5.07 -6.15
CA PRO A 410 1.41 -4.60 -6.78
C PRO A 410 2.65 -5.14 -6.05
N LEU A 411 3.81 -5.24 -6.72
CA LEU A 411 5.06 -5.62 -6.04
C LEU A 411 5.55 -4.59 -5.01
N SER A 412 5.15 -3.33 -5.18
CA SER A 412 5.47 -2.23 -4.28
C SER A 412 4.26 -1.33 -4.06
N ALA A 413 4.03 -0.98 -2.79
CA ALA A 413 3.01 -0.01 -2.40
C ALA A 413 3.50 1.45 -2.46
N ALA A 414 4.77 1.68 -2.83
CA ALA A 414 5.40 3.00 -2.81
C ALA A 414 4.73 4.01 -3.75
N ARG A 415 4.06 3.54 -4.81
CA ARG A 415 3.34 4.41 -5.76
C ARG A 415 1.97 3.88 -6.08
N GLN A 416 1.00 4.77 -6.01
CA GLN A 416 -0.34 4.55 -6.52
C GLN A 416 -0.56 5.48 -7.72
N PRO A 417 -0.87 4.96 -8.92
CA PRO A 417 -1.22 5.81 -10.05
C PRO A 417 -2.51 6.56 -9.73
N VAL A 418 -2.51 7.86 -10.00
CA VAL A 418 -3.67 8.73 -9.84
C VAL A 418 -3.93 9.52 -11.12
N LEU A 419 -5.20 9.74 -11.43
CA LEU A 419 -5.62 10.77 -12.36
C LEU A 419 -5.61 12.11 -11.62
N LEU A 420 -4.85 13.08 -12.14
CA LEU A 420 -4.87 14.43 -11.62
C LEU A 420 -6.09 15.17 -12.19
N ALA A 421 -6.88 15.76 -11.31
CA ALA A 421 -7.98 16.64 -11.66
C ALA A 421 -7.73 18.02 -11.04
N PHE A 422 -8.18 19.06 -11.74
CA PHE A 422 -7.91 20.43 -11.37
C PHE A 422 -9.23 21.18 -11.19
N GLU A 423 -9.37 21.89 -10.07
CA GLU A 423 -10.46 22.83 -9.82
C GLU A 423 -9.84 24.19 -9.49
N GLY A 424 -9.82 25.10 -10.46
CA GLY A 424 -9.04 26.32 -10.35
C GLY A 424 -7.55 26.01 -10.13
N GLU A 425 -7.00 26.44 -9.00
CA GLU A 425 -5.61 26.18 -8.59
C GLU A 425 -5.44 24.90 -7.74
N GLN A 426 -6.54 24.27 -7.30
CA GLN A 426 -6.48 23.07 -6.47
C GLN A 426 -6.26 21.83 -7.33
N ILE A 427 -5.39 20.95 -6.86
CA ILE A 427 -5.02 19.69 -7.52
C ILE A 427 -5.53 18.52 -6.68
N TYR A 428 -6.35 17.68 -7.31
CA TYR A 428 -6.90 16.46 -6.74
C TYR A 428 -6.31 15.23 -7.43
N GLY A 429 -6.13 14.13 -6.69
CA GLY A 429 -5.62 12.87 -7.22
C GLY A 429 -6.61 11.74 -7.01
N PHE A 430 -7.19 11.23 -8.09
CA PHE A 430 -8.08 10.07 -8.05
C PHE A 430 -7.31 8.78 -8.32
N PRO A 431 -7.30 7.80 -7.41
CA PRO A 431 -6.67 6.51 -7.66
C PRO A 431 -7.18 5.88 -8.96
N THR A 432 -6.30 5.57 -9.92
CA THR A 432 -6.73 5.06 -11.23
C THR A 432 -7.53 3.75 -11.12
N ARG A 433 -7.27 2.96 -10.08
CA ARG A 433 -8.03 1.73 -9.75
C ARG A 433 -9.49 1.96 -9.36
N ALA A 434 -9.83 3.17 -8.89
CA ALA A 434 -11.20 3.55 -8.54
C ALA A 434 -11.93 4.19 -9.73
N LEU A 435 -11.25 4.38 -10.86
CA LEU A 435 -11.81 4.96 -12.06
C LEU A 435 -12.26 3.86 -13.01
N GLU A 436 -13.56 3.81 -13.27
CA GLU A 436 -14.12 2.94 -14.31
C GLU A 436 -13.92 3.56 -15.70
N LYS A 437 -14.15 4.88 -15.82
CA LYS A 437 -14.06 5.60 -17.09
C LYS A 437 -13.84 7.10 -16.87
N VAL A 438 -13.18 7.75 -17.84
CA VAL A 438 -13.08 9.21 -17.93
C VAL A 438 -13.85 9.66 -19.15
N LEU A 439 -14.83 10.54 -18.95
CA LEU A 439 -15.70 11.05 -19.99
C LEU A 439 -15.58 12.58 -20.05
N HIS A 440 -15.52 13.12 -21.26
CA HIS A 440 -15.71 14.55 -21.48
C HIS A 440 -17.22 14.81 -21.61
N VAL A 441 -17.80 15.50 -20.63
CA VAL A 441 -19.25 15.76 -20.56
C VAL A 441 -19.49 17.25 -20.78
N LEU A 442 -20.35 17.56 -21.75
CA LEU A 442 -20.83 18.93 -21.98
C LEU A 442 -21.99 19.24 -21.02
N PRO A 443 -22.17 20.51 -20.60
CA PRO A 443 -23.26 20.89 -19.69
C PRO A 443 -24.65 20.47 -20.15
N GLU A 444 -24.91 20.45 -21.47
CA GLU A 444 -26.20 20.03 -22.03
C GLU A 444 -26.50 18.54 -21.84
N GLN A 445 -25.49 17.72 -21.55
CA GLN A 445 -25.63 16.28 -21.34
C GLN A 445 -25.94 15.92 -19.87
N ILE A 446 -25.93 16.92 -18.98
CA ILE A 446 -26.30 16.76 -17.58
C ILE A 446 -27.81 16.96 -17.46
N GLU A 447 -28.52 15.90 -17.15
CA GLU A 447 -29.97 15.92 -16.92
C GLU A 447 -30.28 16.02 -15.42
N ARG A 448 -31.50 16.43 -15.07
CA ARG A 448 -32.01 16.34 -13.69
C ARG A 448 -33.09 15.26 -13.60
N LEU A 449 -32.87 14.28 -12.73
CA LEU A 449 -33.84 13.23 -12.37
C LEU A 449 -34.06 13.26 -10.85
N ASP A 450 -35.31 13.35 -10.41
CA ASP A 450 -35.68 13.39 -8.98
C ASP A 450 -34.86 14.40 -8.14
N GLY A 451 -34.57 15.58 -8.73
CA GLY A 451 -33.80 16.65 -8.08
C GLY A 451 -32.29 16.41 -8.01
N ARG A 452 -31.76 15.35 -8.61
CA ARG A 452 -30.32 15.05 -8.72
C ARG A 452 -29.84 15.22 -10.14
N GLU A 453 -28.63 15.74 -10.28
CA GLU A 453 -27.96 15.83 -11.58
C GLU A 453 -27.41 14.45 -11.96
N VAL A 454 -27.65 14.04 -13.20
CA VAL A 454 -27.29 12.72 -13.72
C VAL A 454 -26.75 12.84 -15.14
N ILE A 455 -25.90 11.88 -15.53
CA ILE A 455 -25.48 11.69 -16.92
C ILE A 455 -25.92 10.32 -17.40
N LYS A 456 -26.23 10.23 -18.69
CA LYS A 456 -26.53 8.98 -19.38
C LYS A 456 -25.41 8.68 -20.36
N PHE A 457 -24.79 7.52 -20.25
CA PHE A 457 -23.75 7.07 -21.18
C PHE A 457 -23.85 5.57 -21.42
N VAL A 458 -23.22 5.08 -22.49
CA VAL A 458 -23.25 3.66 -22.85
C VAL A 458 -21.95 2.97 -22.42
N VAL A 459 -22.09 1.84 -21.73
CA VAL A 459 -21.00 0.93 -21.33
C VAL A 459 -21.36 -0.47 -21.83
N ASP A 460 -20.51 -1.07 -22.66
CA ASP A 460 -20.69 -2.43 -23.19
C ASP A 460 -22.08 -2.69 -23.81
N GLY A 461 -22.64 -1.67 -24.47
CA GLY A 461 -23.98 -1.73 -25.10
C GLY A 461 -25.17 -1.46 -24.16
N ASN A 462 -24.92 -1.33 -22.86
CA ASN A 462 -25.95 -1.00 -21.87
C ASN A 462 -25.95 0.50 -21.55
N GLN A 463 -27.15 1.09 -21.44
CA GLN A 463 -27.31 2.48 -21.02
C GLN A 463 -27.19 2.57 -19.50
N VAL A 464 -26.20 3.31 -19.03
CA VAL A 464 -25.92 3.56 -17.62
C VAL A 464 -26.34 4.99 -17.28
N VAL A 465 -27.06 5.15 -16.17
CA VAL A 465 -27.40 6.45 -15.59
C VAL A 465 -26.57 6.60 -14.31
N ALA A 466 -25.69 7.60 -14.28
CA ALA A 466 -24.85 7.87 -13.12
C ALA A 466 -25.14 9.25 -12.53
N PRO A 467 -25.20 9.39 -11.19
CA PRO A 467 -25.30 10.69 -10.56
C PRO A 467 -24.02 11.50 -10.79
N VAL A 468 -24.19 12.79 -11.04
CA VAL A 468 -23.12 13.77 -11.08
C VAL A 468 -23.02 14.41 -9.71
N VAL A 469 -21.82 14.41 -9.14
CA VAL A 469 -21.53 15.09 -7.89
C VAL A 469 -20.41 16.09 -8.15
N SER A 470 -20.64 17.35 -7.81
CA SER A 470 -19.62 18.38 -7.89
C SER A 470 -18.49 18.08 -6.91
N LEU A 471 -17.25 18.28 -7.34
CA LEU A 471 -16.07 17.99 -6.53
C LEU A 471 -16.07 18.79 -5.21
N GLY A 472 -16.46 20.06 -5.27
CA GLY A 472 -16.59 20.93 -4.10
C GLY A 472 -17.74 20.59 -3.14
N LEU A 473 -18.58 19.57 -3.40
CA LEU A 473 -19.58 19.08 -2.45
C LEU A 473 -19.12 17.83 -1.68
N VAL A 474 -18.06 17.17 -2.14
CA VAL A 474 -17.54 15.91 -1.57
C VAL A 474 -16.38 16.16 -0.60
N LEU A 475 -15.82 17.37 -0.63
CA LEU A 475 -14.68 17.86 0.14
C LEU A 475 -15.12 19.04 0.99
#